data_AF-A0A7Y5MW02-F1
#
_entry.id   AF-A0A7Y5MW02-F1
#
_cell.length_a   1.000
_cell.length_b   1.000
_cell.length_c   1.000
_cell.angle_alpha   90.00
_cell.angle_beta   90.00
_cell.angle_gamma   90.00
#
_symmetry.space_group_name_H-M   'P 1'
#
loop_
_entity.id
_entity.type
_entity.pdbx_description
1 polymer ?
#
loop_
_entity_poly.entity_id
_entity_poly.type
_entity_poly.pdbx_seq_one_letter_code
_entity_poly.pdbx_strand_id
1 'polypeptide(L)'
;MKTIYKLLNPPFLRRLDEWLLGRYPVVWRTRGHYVLFYALLAAVVLFVAGFCWPVSVAKLTIDPIKPIVLGQDVFYILPMVILSFGLLYWAYRQYQAGFPFYQVKQIGATLLIYTVCFYMVTAVAAPAFKLGALVRTAWFLMDEADLKYWEDNDFFAYGFLLKDSDTLSIDAVPSINSFFKEREGEFRKLRKREDFILENRYNSIFIDTLAYLSDRSYLSDLSDLSDRSYLSYRSDRSDRSYLSDRSYRSYRSYRSDRSYRSYRSDRSYLSYRSYRSDRSDRSYLSDLSDLSDLLDLSYLSSYEHYYHTNQHNLINKSQLEKYAVPLRYNSIKIDTFTLTAPRFVYQMEDAIRSVRHARQYLAEWIIFRHARASLLYLPLLACLIFAAPFMAFRPALTAIGTAIAGWMLLTFVLEVKELDPSGAFVNDINILSFALLPLTGLLMLLYPAFTQKQSRYVAFAFHLIVTGLFVVVFSFVLDLEDTDFAIYKPVDIAFFGVQAIGVAGAILMAYIQKLPKRR
;
A
#
# COMPACT_ATOMS: atom_id res chain seq x y z
N MET A 1 9.00 -26.10 -31.57
CA MET A 1 8.13 -26.49 -30.43
C MET A 1 8.74 -27.56 -29.51
N LYS A 2 9.25 -28.70 -30.00
CA LYS A 2 9.84 -29.76 -29.13
C LYS A 2 11.03 -29.28 -28.28
N THR A 3 11.84 -28.35 -28.76
CA THR A 3 13.00 -27.79 -28.04
C THR A 3 12.58 -26.88 -26.89
N ILE A 4 11.58 -26.01 -27.12
CA ILE A 4 11.02 -25.10 -26.10
C ILE A 4 10.31 -25.90 -25.01
N TYR A 5 9.58 -26.95 -25.38
CA TYR A 5 8.92 -27.84 -24.40
C TYR A 5 9.93 -28.56 -23.50
N LYS A 6 11.07 -29.01 -24.05
CA LYS A 6 12.17 -29.61 -23.27
C LYS A 6 12.86 -28.62 -22.33
N LEU A 7 12.90 -27.34 -22.69
CA LEU A 7 13.44 -26.26 -21.86
C LEU A 7 12.51 -25.93 -20.69
N LEU A 8 11.20 -25.81 -20.95
CA LEU A 8 10.19 -25.50 -19.94
C LEU A 8 9.99 -26.64 -18.94
N ASN A 9 10.14 -27.90 -19.36
CA ASN A 9 9.98 -29.06 -18.49
C ASN A 9 11.30 -29.84 -18.30
N PRO A 10 12.16 -29.41 -17.35
CA PRO A 10 13.47 -29.98 -17.17
C PRO A 10 13.40 -31.47 -16.76
N PRO A 11 14.45 -32.28 -17.05
CA PRO A 11 14.43 -33.72 -16.80
C PRO A 11 14.13 -34.12 -15.35
N PHE A 12 14.53 -33.30 -14.37
CA PHE A 12 14.23 -33.57 -12.97
C PHE A 12 12.74 -33.37 -12.66
N LEU A 13 12.07 -32.37 -13.25
CA LEU A 13 10.66 -32.08 -13.01
C LEU A 13 9.77 -33.17 -13.61
N ARG A 14 10.16 -33.73 -14.77
CA ARG A 14 9.52 -34.91 -15.36
C ARG A 14 9.65 -36.15 -14.48
N ARG A 15 10.87 -36.42 -13.97
CA ARG A 15 11.09 -37.52 -13.02
C ARG A 15 10.29 -37.35 -11.73
N LEU A 16 10.19 -36.12 -11.21
CA LEU A 16 9.35 -35.81 -10.06
C LEU A 16 7.87 -36.04 -10.35
N ASP A 17 7.39 -35.62 -11.54
CA ASP A 17 6.00 -35.82 -11.96
C ASP A 17 5.65 -37.32 -12.06
N GLU A 18 6.50 -38.13 -12.69
CA GLU A 18 6.34 -39.59 -12.79
C GLU A 18 6.37 -40.25 -11.40
N TRP A 19 7.29 -39.82 -10.54
CA TRP A 19 7.43 -40.33 -9.18
C TRP A 19 6.20 -40.01 -8.32
N LEU A 20 5.70 -38.78 -8.39
CA LEU A 20 4.48 -38.35 -7.69
C LEU A 20 3.26 -39.12 -8.21
N LEU A 21 3.16 -39.34 -9.52
CA LEU A 21 2.07 -40.13 -10.10
C LEU A 21 2.05 -41.56 -9.54
N GLY A 22 3.22 -42.19 -9.40
CA GLY A 22 3.33 -43.57 -8.93
C GLY A 22 3.15 -43.75 -7.41
N ARG A 23 3.62 -42.80 -6.59
CA ARG A 23 3.66 -42.96 -5.12
C ARG A 23 2.68 -42.08 -4.35
N TYR A 24 2.36 -40.89 -4.88
CA TYR A 24 1.53 -39.88 -4.21
C TYR A 24 0.51 -39.27 -5.19
N PRO A 25 -0.46 -40.06 -5.69
CA PRO A 25 -1.40 -39.62 -6.72
C PRO A 25 -2.26 -38.42 -6.30
N VAL A 26 -2.50 -38.25 -4.99
CA VAL A 26 -3.17 -37.09 -4.42
C VAL A 26 -2.37 -35.82 -4.67
N VAL A 27 -1.10 -35.83 -4.29
CA VAL A 27 -0.17 -34.70 -4.49
C VAL A 27 0.01 -34.41 -5.96
N TRP A 28 0.21 -35.45 -6.78
CA TRP A 28 0.36 -35.30 -8.23
C TRP A 28 -0.82 -34.58 -8.89
N ARG A 29 -2.05 -34.93 -8.48
CA ARG A 29 -3.26 -34.34 -9.06
C ARG A 29 -3.42 -32.85 -8.74
N THR A 30 -2.93 -32.40 -7.58
CA THR A 30 -2.89 -30.96 -7.26
C THR A 30 -2.09 -30.16 -8.28
N ARG A 31 -1.15 -30.78 -9.01
CA ARG A 31 -0.17 -30.09 -9.87
C ARG A 31 0.66 -29.03 -9.12
N GLY A 32 0.65 -29.05 -7.79
CA GLY A 32 1.33 -28.07 -6.96
C GLY A 32 2.84 -28.05 -7.19
N HIS A 33 3.46 -29.19 -7.54
CA HIS A 33 4.88 -29.26 -7.86
C HIS A 33 5.27 -28.42 -9.08
N TYR A 34 4.41 -28.30 -10.10
CA TYR A 34 4.64 -27.40 -11.22
C TYR A 34 4.49 -25.94 -10.79
N VAL A 35 3.43 -25.63 -10.05
CA VAL A 35 3.18 -24.26 -9.57
C VAL A 35 4.32 -23.77 -8.69
N LEU A 36 4.78 -24.60 -7.75
CA LEU A 36 5.90 -24.31 -6.87
C LEU A 36 7.19 -24.05 -7.67
N PHE A 37 7.50 -24.93 -8.63
CA PHE A 37 8.68 -24.79 -9.47
C PHE A 37 8.64 -23.49 -10.29
N TYR A 38 7.52 -23.21 -10.98
CA TYR A 38 7.40 -22.01 -11.79
C TYR A 38 7.29 -20.74 -10.96
N ALA A 39 6.72 -20.78 -9.75
CA ALA A 39 6.71 -19.65 -8.83
C ALA A 39 8.13 -19.30 -8.38
N LEU A 40 8.95 -20.30 -8.02
CA LEU A 40 10.36 -20.11 -7.68
C LEU A 40 11.18 -19.58 -8.88
N LEU A 41 10.97 -20.15 -10.07
CA LEU A 41 11.63 -19.67 -11.28
C LEU A 41 11.22 -18.22 -11.59
N ALA A 42 9.93 -17.91 -11.48
CA ALA A 42 9.42 -16.55 -11.65
C ALA A 42 10.02 -15.60 -10.63
N ALA A 43 10.16 -16.00 -9.36
CA ALA A 43 10.81 -15.21 -8.33
C ALA A 43 12.25 -14.83 -8.73
N VAL A 44 13.04 -15.80 -9.19
CA VAL A 44 14.42 -15.54 -9.64
C VAL A 44 14.44 -14.60 -10.85
N VAL A 45 13.61 -14.86 -11.86
CA VAL A 45 13.55 -14.03 -13.07
C VAL A 45 13.09 -12.60 -12.76
N LEU A 46 12.04 -12.45 -11.94
CA LEU A 46 11.52 -11.15 -11.52
C LEU A 46 12.54 -10.40 -10.67
N PHE A 47 13.25 -11.08 -9.76
CA PHE A 47 14.32 -10.48 -8.99
C PHE A 47 15.43 -9.93 -9.88
N VAL A 48 15.92 -10.74 -10.84
CA VAL A 48 16.95 -10.30 -11.79
C VAL A 48 16.44 -9.14 -12.65
N ALA A 49 15.19 -9.22 -13.13
CA ALA A 49 14.58 -8.14 -13.90
C ALA A 49 14.46 -6.84 -13.10
N GLY A 50 14.08 -6.92 -11.82
CA GLY A 50 14.04 -5.79 -10.91
C GLY A 50 15.43 -5.24 -10.60
N PHE A 51 16.43 -6.11 -10.44
CA PHE A 51 17.82 -5.72 -10.23
C PHE A 51 18.41 -5.00 -11.45
N CYS A 52 18.07 -5.45 -12.66
CA CYS A 52 18.46 -4.82 -13.91
C CYS A 52 17.59 -3.62 -14.31
N TRP A 53 16.58 -3.27 -13.51
CA TRP A 53 15.72 -2.12 -13.80
C TRP A 53 16.55 -0.83 -13.72
N PRO A 54 16.37 0.11 -14.68
CA PRO A 54 17.16 1.34 -14.69
C PRO A 54 16.82 2.21 -13.47
N VAL A 55 17.81 2.39 -12.60
CA VAL A 55 17.78 3.32 -11.46
C VAL A 55 18.84 4.39 -11.69
N SER A 56 18.47 5.65 -11.53
CA SER A 56 19.41 6.78 -11.56
C SER A 56 18.96 7.88 -10.62
N VAL A 57 19.85 8.81 -10.27
CA VAL A 57 19.54 9.97 -9.43
C VAL A 57 18.39 10.80 -10.01
N ALA A 58 18.30 10.90 -11.34
CA ALA A 58 17.21 11.62 -12.01
C ALA A 58 15.87 10.83 -12.06
N LYS A 59 15.89 9.52 -11.83
CA LYS A 59 14.71 8.65 -11.89
C LYS A 59 14.78 7.60 -10.80
N LEU A 60 14.35 8.00 -9.61
CA LEU A 60 14.31 7.14 -8.44
C LEU A 60 13.20 6.10 -8.55
N THR A 61 13.51 4.87 -8.16
CA THR A 61 12.55 3.76 -8.05
C THR A 61 11.93 3.63 -6.66
N ILE A 62 12.58 4.24 -5.66
CA ILE A 62 12.15 4.25 -4.28
C ILE A 62 11.95 5.70 -3.90
N ASP A 63 10.74 6.01 -3.45
CA ASP A 63 10.38 7.31 -2.94
C ASP A 63 11.25 7.62 -1.71
N PRO A 64 11.91 8.78 -1.62
CA PRO A 64 12.80 9.11 -0.51
C PRO A 64 12.07 9.25 0.84
N ILE A 65 10.74 9.49 0.82
CA ILE A 65 9.97 9.86 2.01
C ILE A 65 8.87 8.84 2.30
N LYS A 66 8.04 8.51 1.32
CA LYS A 66 6.83 7.71 1.53
C LYS A 66 7.17 6.26 1.86
N PRO A 67 6.60 5.65 2.92
CA PRO A 67 6.87 4.26 3.25
C PRO A 67 6.46 3.32 2.10
N ILE A 68 7.31 2.34 1.80
CA ILE A 68 7.02 1.30 0.82
C ILE A 68 5.87 0.42 1.34
N VAL A 69 4.71 0.52 0.69
CA VAL A 69 3.54 -0.35 0.90
C VAL A 69 3.34 -1.20 -0.35
N LEU A 70 3.63 -2.50 -0.25
CA LEU A 70 3.61 -3.41 -1.41
C LEU A 70 2.24 -3.44 -2.12
N GLY A 71 1.13 -3.34 -1.40
CA GLY A 71 -0.22 -3.37 -1.98
C GLY A 71 -0.54 -2.20 -2.95
N GLN A 72 0.20 -1.10 -2.89
CA GLN A 72 0.01 0.08 -3.74
C GLN A 72 1.18 0.31 -4.72
N ASP A 73 2.22 -0.52 -4.64
CA ASP A 73 3.41 -0.37 -5.46
C ASP A 73 3.19 -1.03 -6.83
N VAL A 74 3.33 -0.25 -7.91
CA VAL A 74 3.24 -0.75 -9.29
C VAL A 74 4.22 -1.90 -9.54
N PHE A 75 5.40 -1.86 -8.91
CA PHE A 75 6.42 -2.90 -9.02
C PHE A 75 6.06 -4.20 -8.28
N TYR A 76 4.98 -4.22 -7.51
CA TYR A 76 4.38 -5.42 -6.93
C TYR A 76 3.08 -5.81 -7.63
N ILE A 77 2.20 -4.84 -7.91
CA ILE A 77 0.89 -5.09 -8.54
C ILE A 77 1.06 -5.73 -9.92
N LEU A 78 1.98 -5.24 -10.75
CA LEU A 78 2.16 -5.78 -12.10
C LEU A 78 2.62 -7.25 -12.08
N PRO A 79 3.68 -7.65 -11.34
CA PRO A 79 4.00 -9.06 -11.13
C PRO A 79 2.83 -9.88 -10.55
N MET A 80 2.08 -9.35 -9.58
CA MET A 80 0.91 -10.03 -9.02
C MET A 80 -0.15 -10.32 -10.08
N VAL A 81 -0.50 -9.34 -10.91
CA VAL A 81 -1.47 -9.51 -12.00
C VAL A 81 -1.00 -10.57 -12.99
N ILE A 82 0.28 -10.55 -13.37
CA ILE A 82 0.86 -11.55 -14.29
C ILE A 82 0.78 -12.96 -13.68
N LEU A 83 1.17 -13.10 -12.41
CA LEU A 83 1.15 -14.37 -11.70
C LEU A 83 -0.30 -14.86 -11.44
N SER A 84 -1.27 -13.94 -11.33
CA SER A 84 -2.68 -14.29 -11.16
C SER A 84 -3.24 -15.09 -12.36
N PHE A 85 -2.77 -14.83 -13.59
CA PHE A 85 -3.13 -15.66 -14.75
C PHE A 85 -2.64 -17.10 -14.60
N GLY A 86 -1.47 -17.30 -14.00
CA GLY A 86 -0.95 -18.63 -13.66
C GLY A 86 -1.82 -19.34 -12.62
N LEU A 87 -2.27 -18.62 -11.58
CA LEU A 87 -3.20 -19.13 -10.57
C LEU A 87 -4.58 -19.47 -11.16
N LEU A 88 -5.11 -18.63 -12.06
CA LEU A 88 -6.35 -18.89 -12.78
C LEU A 88 -6.23 -20.11 -13.70
N TYR A 89 -5.13 -20.23 -14.44
CA TYR A 89 -4.85 -21.41 -15.25
C TYR A 89 -4.75 -22.66 -14.37
N TRP A 90 -4.12 -22.56 -13.20
CA TRP A 90 -4.05 -23.65 -12.25
C TRP A 90 -5.43 -24.06 -11.73
N ALA A 91 -6.28 -23.11 -11.34
CA ALA A 91 -7.66 -23.35 -10.95
C ALA A 91 -8.47 -24.00 -12.09
N TYR A 92 -8.29 -23.55 -13.33
CA TYR A 92 -8.90 -24.16 -14.52
C TYR A 92 -8.45 -25.61 -14.72
N ARG A 93 -7.17 -25.91 -14.48
CA ARG A 93 -6.66 -27.30 -14.53
C ARG A 93 -7.26 -28.16 -13.42
N GLN A 94 -7.51 -27.62 -12.23
CA GLN A 94 -8.23 -28.33 -11.18
C GLN A 94 -9.69 -28.58 -11.55
N TYR A 95 -10.36 -27.59 -12.15
CA TYR A 95 -11.70 -27.74 -12.70
C TYR A 95 -11.79 -28.89 -13.72
N GLN A 96 -10.86 -28.96 -14.68
CA GLN A 96 -10.81 -30.03 -15.68
C GLN A 96 -10.52 -31.41 -15.08
N ALA A 97 -9.65 -31.50 -14.07
CA ALA A 97 -9.20 -32.77 -13.50
C ALA A 97 -10.27 -33.45 -12.64
N GLY A 98 -11.22 -32.67 -12.08
CA GLY A 98 -12.21 -33.16 -11.14
C GLY A 98 -11.62 -33.60 -9.79
N PHE A 99 -12.48 -33.81 -8.79
CA PHE A 99 -12.06 -34.22 -7.45
C PHE A 99 -12.36 -35.71 -7.20
N PRO A 100 -11.33 -36.58 -7.10
CA PRO A 100 -11.53 -38.02 -6.93
C PRO A 100 -11.44 -38.49 -5.47
N PHE A 101 -11.01 -37.60 -4.57
CA PHE A 101 -10.62 -37.97 -3.20
C PHE A 101 -11.73 -37.63 -2.24
N TYR A 102 -11.92 -38.46 -1.23
CA TYR A 102 -13.04 -38.30 -0.31
C TYR A 102 -12.63 -38.58 1.14
N GLN A 103 -11.34 -38.73 1.40
CA GLN A 103 -10.80 -38.93 2.75
C GLN A 103 -10.34 -37.60 3.32
N VAL A 104 -10.69 -37.32 4.58
CA VAL A 104 -10.35 -36.06 5.26
C VAL A 104 -8.85 -35.78 5.25
N LYS A 105 -8.01 -36.81 5.46
CA LYS A 105 -6.54 -36.68 5.40
C LYS A 105 -6.04 -36.17 4.05
N GLN A 106 -6.65 -36.63 2.95
CA GLN A 106 -6.27 -36.23 1.59
C GLN A 106 -6.73 -34.81 1.26
N ILE A 107 -7.88 -34.39 1.81
CA ILE A 107 -8.39 -33.02 1.70
C ILE A 107 -7.45 -32.05 2.43
N GLY A 108 -7.08 -32.37 3.68
CA GLY A 108 -6.14 -31.56 4.46
C GLY A 108 -4.78 -31.42 3.76
N ALA A 109 -4.24 -32.51 3.22
CA ALA A 109 -3.01 -32.47 2.42
C ALA A 109 -3.14 -31.59 1.17
N THR A 110 -4.28 -31.67 0.47
CA THR A 110 -4.56 -30.85 -0.72
C THR A 110 -4.63 -29.36 -0.38
N LEU A 111 -5.38 -29.00 0.67
CA LEU A 111 -5.48 -27.61 1.15
C LEU A 111 -4.12 -27.07 1.58
N LEU A 112 -3.31 -27.87 2.28
CA LEU A 112 -1.96 -27.48 2.67
C LEU A 112 -1.08 -27.19 1.46
N ILE A 113 -1.08 -28.07 0.45
CA ILE A 113 -0.33 -27.85 -0.79
C ILE A 113 -0.79 -26.56 -1.49
N TYR A 114 -2.09 -26.32 -1.53
CA TYR A 114 -2.64 -25.10 -2.11
C TYR A 114 -2.18 -23.85 -1.37
N THR A 115 -2.26 -23.85 -0.04
CA THR A 115 -1.75 -22.79 0.84
C THR A 115 -0.27 -22.50 0.58
N VAL A 116 0.57 -23.53 0.53
CA VAL A 116 2.02 -23.38 0.26
C VAL A 116 2.27 -22.79 -1.13
N CYS A 117 1.58 -23.27 -2.17
CA CYS A 117 1.75 -22.75 -3.52
C CYS A 117 1.31 -21.28 -3.62
N PHE A 118 0.17 -20.92 -3.04
CA PHE A 118 -0.28 -19.53 -2.98
C PHE A 118 0.74 -18.64 -2.28
N TYR A 119 1.23 -19.06 -1.11
CA TYR A 119 2.24 -18.31 -0.37
C TYR A 119 3.50 -18.06 -1.21
N MET A 120 3.97 -19.08 -1.93
CA MET A 120 5.13 -18.94 -2.79
C MET A 120 4.88 -17.98 -3.96
N VAL A 121 3.66 -17.90 -4.47
CA VAL A 121 3.30 -16.94 -5.52
C VAL A 121 3.20 -15.52 -4.95
N THR A 122 2.45 -15.33 -3.86
CA THR A 122 2.12 -13.99 -3.33
C THR A 122 3.21 -13.39 -2.46
N ALA A 123 3.86 -14.16 -1.60
CA ALA A 123 4.85 -13.68 -0.64
C ALA A 123 6.29 -13.75 -1.15
N VAL A 124 6.57 -14.58 -2.16
CA VAL A 124 7.94 -14.77 -2.69
C VAL A 124 8.05 -14.27 -4.13
N ALA A 125 7.27 -14.82 -5.06
CA ALA A 125 7.43 -14.50 -6.48
C ALA A 125 7.00 -13.07 -6.82
N ALA A 126 5.85 -12.62 -6.32
CA ALA A 126 5.33 -11.30 -6.61
C ALA A 126 6.19 -10.12 -6.13
N PRO A 127 6.68 -10.07 -4.87
CA PRO A 127 7.52 -8.97 -4.42
C PRO A 127 8.96 -9.07 -4.96
N ALA A 128 9.34 -10.17 -5.62
CA ALA A 128 10.72 -10.39 -6.06
C ALA A 128 11.23 -9.26 -6.97
N PHE A 129 10.40 -8.73 -7.86
CA PHE A 129 10.79 -7.61 -8.71
C PHE A 129 11.14 -6.36 -7.88
N LYS A 130 10.26 -5.95 -6.97
CA LYS A 130 10.51 -4.80 -6.08
C LYS A 130 11.74 -5.04 -5.22
N LEU A 131 11.94 -6.27 -4.73
CA LEU A 131 13.11 -6.64 -3.95
C LEU A 131 14.40 -6.50 -4.76
N GLY A 132 14.42 -6.92 -6.02
CA GLY A 132 15.56 -6.70 -6.92
C GLY A 132 15.89 -5.22 -7.11
N ALA A 133 14.86 -4.38 -7.32
CA ALA A 133 15.03 -2.93 -7.44
C ALA A 133 15.51 -2.28 -6.11
N LEU A 134 15.07 -2.81 -4.97
CA LEU A 134 15.54 -2.42 -3.63
C LEU A 134 17.02 -2.70 -3.46
N VAL A 135 17.46 -3.92 -3.77
CA VAL A 135 18.88 -4.31 -3.71
C VAL A 135 19.71 -3.43 -4.64
N ARG A 136 19.23 -3.19 -5.87
CA ARG A 136 19.93 -2.30 -6.82
C ARG A 136 20.08 -0.89 -6.26
N THR A 137 19.03 -0.34 -5.66
CA THR A 137 19.07 1.02 -5.11
C THR A 137 19.95 1.10 -3.87
N ALA A 138 19.85 0.14 -2.95
CA ALA A 138 20.56 0.16 -1.67
C ALA A 138 22.09 0.12 -1.80
N TRP A 139 22.61 -0.57 -2.82
CA TRP A 139 24.05 -0.84 -2.94
C TRP A 139 24.70 -0.44 -4.26
N PHE A 140 23.93 -0.07 -5.29
CA PHE A 140 24.48 0.25 -6.61
C PHE A 140 24.01 1.59 -7.18
N LEU A 141 23.14 2.33 -6.48
CA LEU A 141 22.78 3.70 -6.91
C LEU A 141 23.90 4.69 -6.60
N MET A 142 24.55 4.56 -5.44
CA MET A 142 25.60 5.46 -4.96
C MET A 142 26.67 4.68 -4.21
N ASP A 143 27.93 5.02 -4.42
CA ASP A 143 29.06 4.40 -3.72
C ASP A 143 29.11 4.84 -2.25
N GLU A 144 29.57 3.96 -1.36
CA GLU A 144 29.65 4.25 0.09
C GLU A 144 30.52 5.48 0.40
N ALA A 145 31.61 5.64 -0.35
CA ALA A 145 32.50 6.80 -0.19
C ALA A 145 31.81 8.12 -0.56
N ASP A 146 30.94 8.10 -1.57
CA ASP A 146 30.21 9.28 -2.00
C ASP A 146 29.07 9.59 -1.04
N LEU A 147 28.32 8.57 -0.59
CA LEU A 147 27.33 8.71 0.48
C LEU A 147 27.95 9.40 1.70
N LYS A 148 29.08 8.87 2.18
CA LYS A 148 29.78 9.44 3.33
C LYS A 148 30.27 10.88 3.07
N TYR A 149 30.79 11.16 1.88
CA TYR A 149 31.20 12.52 1.50
C TYR A 149 30.06 13.53 1.64
N TRP A 150 28.87 13.18 1.16
CA TRP A 150 27.71 14.07 1.26
C TRP A 150 27.15 14.18 2.69
N GLU A 151 27.21 13.10 3.46
CA GLU A 151 26.77 13.07 4.87
C GLU A 151 27.69 13.86 5.79
N ASP A 152 29.01 13.73 5.64
CA ASP A 152 30.00 14.39 6.49
C ASP A 152 30.00 15.92 6.30
N ASN A 153 29.52 16.41 5.16
CA ASN A 153 29.59 17.82 4.79
C ASN A 153 28.24 18.55 4.77
N ASP A 154 27.11 17.84 4.88
CA ASP A 154 25.77 18.43 5.03
C ASP A 154 25.40 19.46 3.93
N PHE A 155 25.87 19.27 2.69
CA PHE A 155 25.71 20.21 1.56
C PHE A 155 24.27 20.45 1.09
N PHE A 156 23.29 19.80 1.72
CA PHE A 156 21.88 19.85 1.36
C PHE A 156 21.12 21.03 1.98
N ALA A 157 21.77 21.81 2.83
CA ALA A 157 21.19 23.02 3.42
C ALA A 157 21.16 24.18 2.39
N TYR A 158 20.24 24.14 1.44
CA TYR A 158 19.86 25.30 0.62
C TYR A 158 18.59 25.93 1.22
N GLY A 159 18.80 26.84 2.15
CA GLY A 159 17.79 27.54 2.94
C GLY A 159 18.35 28.05 4.27
N PHE A 160 17.55 28.84 4.98
CA PHE A 160 17.83 29.27 6.35
C PHE A 160 16.52 29.44 7.12
N LEU A 161 16.57 29.32 8.45
CA LEU A 161 15.43 29.56 9.33
C LEU A 161 15.65 30.89 10.07
N LEU A 162 14.73 31.84 9.93
CA LEU A 162 14.75 33.06 10.75
C LEU A 162 14.31 32.75 12.19
N LYS A 163 14.84 33.53 13.13
CA LYS A 163 14.40 33.51 14.54
C LYS A 163 13.38 34.62 14.75
N ASP A 164 12.49 34.45 15.73
CA ASP A 164 11.51 35.48 16.12
C ASP A 164 12.15 36.80 16.56
N SER A 165 13.43 36.75 16.97
CA SER A 165 14.24 37.91 17.31
C SER A 165 14.80 38.67 16.10
N ASP A 166 14.67 38.14 14.89
CA ASP A 166 15.29 38.70 13.69
C ASP A 166 14.46 39.90 13.19
N THR A 167 15.14 41.02 12.90
CA THR A 167 14.50 42.24 12.39
C THR A 167 14.14 42.09 10.92
N LEU A 168 13.07 42.76 10.47
CA LEU A 168 12.62 42.75 9.08
C LEU A 168 13.60 43.39 8.08
N SER A 169 14.72 43.97 8.52
CA SER A 169 15.73 44.61 7.64
C SER A 169 17.13 44.03 7.87
N ILE A 170 17.80 43.66 6.77
CA ILE A 170 19.15 43.09 6.77
C ILE A 170 20.25 44.14 7.00
N ASP A 171 19.95 45.43 6.79
CA ASP A 171 20.91 46.54 6.94
C ASP A 171 21.36 46.74 8.40
N ALA A 172 20.61 46.19 9.35
CA ALA A 172 20.95 46.18 10.78
C ALA A 172 21.91 45.04 11.16
N VAL A 173 22.24 44.13 10.24
CA VAL A 173 23.08 42.94 10.52
C VAL A 173 24.56 43.29 10.37
N PRO A 174 25.38 43.20 11.43
CA PRO A 174 26.79 43.61 11.39
C PRO A 174 27.69 42.72 10.50
N SER A 175 27.30 41.45 10.31
CA SER A 175 28.01 40.52 9.43
C SER A 175 27.05 39.48 8.84
N ILE A 176 26.84 39.58 7.53
CA ILE A 176 25.96 38.69 6.74
C ILE A 176 26.42 37.23 6.83
N ASN A 177 27.74 36.99 6.80
CA ASN A 177 28.30 35.64 6.87
C ASN A 177 28.04 34.96 8.23
N SER A 178 28.24 35.67 9.35
CA SER A 178 27.96 35.10 10.66
C SER A 178 26.46 34.90 10.89
N PHE A 179 25.64 35.83 10.37
CA PHE A 179 24.19 35.74 10.43
C PHE A 179 23.68 34.46 9.78
N PHE A 180 23.95 34.25 8.49
CA PHE A 180 23.46 33.06 7.79
C PHE A 180 24.10 31.77 8.29
N LYS A 181 25.37 31.79 8.71
CA LYS A 181 26.02 30.61 9.30
C LYS A 181 25.32 30.11 10.56
N GLU A 182 24.83 31.01 11.41
CA GLU A 182 24.07 30.63 12.61
C GLU A 182 22.71 30.01 12.24
N ARG A 183 21.98 30.61 11.28
CA ARG A 183 20.64 30.13 10.86
C ARG A 183 20.71 28.85 10.04
N GLU A 184 21.77 28.67 9.26
CA GLU A 184 22.09 27.41 8.60
C GLU A 184 22.27 26.30 9.65
N GLY A 185 22.88 26.61 10.80
CA GLY A 185 22.99 25.69 11.94
C GLY A 185 21.64 25.26 12.51
N GLU A 186 20.68 26.17 12.66
CA GLU A 186 19.31 25.83 13.09
C GLU A 186 18.56 25.02 12.04
N PHE A 187 18.69 25.39 10.76
CA PHE A 187 18.10 24.65 9.65
C PHE A 187 18.63 23.20 9.59
N ARG A 188 19.94 22.99 9.83
CA ARG A 188 20.52 21.65 9.97
C ARG A 188 19.91 20.85 11.12
N LYS A 189 19.52 21.49 12.24
CA LYS A 189 18.82 20.79 13.33
C LYS A 189 17.43 20.34 12.91
N LEU A 190 16.69 21.16 12.14
CA LEU A 190 15.40 20.77 11.59
C LEU A 190 15.53 19.56 10.66
N ARG A 191 16.50 19.60 9.75
CA ARG A 191 16.81 18.47 8.86
C ARG A 191 17.15 17.20 9.63
N LYS A 192 17.93 17.29 10.71
CA LYS A 192 18.22 16.15 11.60
C LYS A 192 16.96 15.59 12.28
N ARG A 193 15.97 16.43 12.62
CA ARG A 193 14.67 15.95 13.13
C ARG A 193 13.89 15.23 12.03
N GLU A 194 13.91 15.75 10.80
CA GLU A 194 13.30 15.06 9.66
C GLU A 194 13.95 13.70 9.42
N ASP A 195 15.28 13.64 9.38
CA ASP A 195 16.04 12.39 9.24
C ASP A 195 15.67 11.40 10.36
N PHE A 196 15.53 11.86 11.60
CA PHE A 196 15.07 11.01 12.71
C PHE A 196 13.66 10.44 12.50
N ILE A 197 12.73 11.24 11.95
CA ILE A 197 11.39 10.77 11.58
C ILE A 197 11.49 9.72 10.47
N LEU A 198 12.29 10.00 9.43
CA LEU A 198 12.48 9.09 8.30
C LEU A 198 13.11 7.77 8.77
N GLU A 199 14.09 7.80 9.66
CA GLU A 199 14.71 6.62 10.28
C GLU A 199 13.72 5.79 11.11
N ASN A 200 12.66 6.39 11.63
CA ASN A 200 11.64 5.68 12.42
C ASN A 200 10.32 5.45 11.67
N ARG A 201 10.27 5.72 10.36
CA ARG A 201 9.02 5.65 9.55
C ARG A 201 8.33 4.29 9.50
N TYR A 202 9.00 3.23 9.93
CA TYR A 202 8.47 1.87 9.99
C TYR A 202 8.23 1.34 11.40
N ASN A 203 8.51 2.14 12.43
CA ASN A 203 8.27 1.76 13.81
C ASN A 203 6.81 2.11 14.19
N SER A 204 5.99 1.08 14.44
CA SER A 204 4.57 1.28 14.75
C SER A 204 4.35 2.08 16.02
N ILE A 205 5.18 1.84 17.05
CA ILE A 205 5.13 2.60 18.31
C ILE A 205 5.44 4.07 18.03
N PHE A 206 6.43 4.34 17.19
CA PHE A 206 6.80 5.71 16.83
C PHE A 206 5.67 6.44 16.08
N ILE A 207 4.99 5.78 15.15
CA ILE A 207 3.83 6.35 14.43
C ILE A 207 2.69 6.65 15.41
N ASP A 208 2.36 5.72 16.29
CA ASP A 208 1.31 5.92 17.31
C ASP A 208 1.69 7.05 18.28
N THR A 209 2.97 7.15 18.64
CA THR A 209 3.48 8.21 19.53
C THR A 209 3.48 9.57 18.83
N LEU A 210 3.84 9.63 17.55
CA LEU A 210 3.76 10.86 16.74
C LEU A 210 2.32 11.32 16.59
N ALA A 211 1.39 10.42 16.26
CA ALA A 211 -0.04 10.71 16.18
C ALA A 211 -0.60 11.17 17.54
N TYR A 212 -0.17 10.53 18.62
CA TYR A 212 -0.55 10.90 19.98
C TYR A 212 0.03 12.24 20.42
N LEU A 213 1.28 12.54 20.06
CA LEU A 213 1.95 13.81 20.37
C LEU A 213 1.40 14.96 19.52
N SER A 214 1.02 14.71 18.26
CA SER A 214 0.28 15.68 17.45
C SER A 214 -1.11 15.97 18.05
N ASP A 215 -1.77 14.97 18.64
CA ASP A 215 -3.06 15.15 19.31
C ASP A 215 -2.97 15.79 20.70
N ARG A 216 -1.85 15.65 21.42
CA ARG A 216 -1.75 16.05 22.84
C ARG A 216 -0.84 17.24 23.13
N SER A 217 0.10 17.58 22.25
CA SER A 217 1.10 18.61 22.57
C SER A 217 1.88 19.09 21.36
N TYR A 218 1.33 19.94 20.49
CA TYR A 218 2.15 20.69 19.51
C TYR A 218 1.49 21.95 18.92
N LEU A 219 0.74 22.71 19.73
CA LEU A 219 0.18 24.03 19.36
C LEU A 219 1.05 25.23 19.77
N SER A 220 2.36 25.04 19.98
CA SER A 220 3.28 26.17 20.22
C SER A 220 4.61 26.08 19.47
N ASP A 221 5.10 24.88 19.15
CA ASP A 221 6.39 24.72 18.42
C ASP A 221 6.23 24.03 17.05
N LEU A 222 5.01 23.57 16.70
CA LEU A 222 4.67 23.02 15.38
C LEU A 222 3.61 23.86 14.64
N SER A 223 2.99 24.83 15.32
CA SER A 223 2.05 25.78 14.71
C SER A 223 2.70 26.63 13.62
N ASP A 224 4.03 26.80 13.64
CA ASP A 224 4.78 27.44 12.54
C ASP A 224 5.09 26.51 11.36
N LEU A 225 4.78 25.21 11.46
CA LEU A 225 4.93 24.24 10.36
C LEU A 225 3.59 23.82 9.74
N SER A 226 2.45 24.14 10.37
CA SER A 226 1.13 23.67 9.91
C SER A 226 0.19 24.76 9.38
N ASP A 227 0.48 26.05 9.58
CA ASP A 227 -0.46 27.11 9.17
C ASP A 227 -0.38 27.55 7.70
N ARG A 228 0.44 26.92 6.85
CA ARG A 228 0.41 27.21 5.39
C ARG A 228 0.51 26.02 4.42
N SER A 229 0.13 24.81 4.85
CA SER A 229 -0.41 23.87 3.86
C SER A 229 -1.44 22.91 4.44
N TYR A 230 -2.68 23.08 3.96
CA TYR A 230 -3.85 22.21 4.15
C TYR A 230 -4.53 22.22 5.53
N LEU A 231 -5.39 23.24 5.73
CA LEU A 231 -6.68 22.96 6.36
C LEU A 231 -7.51 22.11 5.40
N SER A 232 -7.61 20.84 5.77
CA SER A 232 -8.65 19.90 5.36
C SER A 232 -10.02 20.58 5.38
N TYR A 233 -10.66 20.66 4.21
CA TYR A 233 -12.11 20.67 4.21
C TYR A 233 -12.60 19.27 4.57
N ARG A 234 -13.38 19.25 5.66
CA ARG A 234 -14.24 18.18 6.19
C ARG A 234 -13.60 17.11 7.07
N SER A 235 -13.60 17.43 8.36
CA SER A 235 -14.13 16.51 9.37
C SER A 235 -15.36 17.18 10.02
N ASP A 236 -16.55 16.80 9.57
CA ASP A 236 -17.74 16.93 10.42
C ASP A 236 -17.80 15.69 11.30
N ARG A 237 -18.09 15.93 12.59
CA ARG A 237 -18.55 15.01 13.63
C ARG A 237 -17.52 14.14 14.36
N SER A 238 -16.99 14.75 15.40
CA SER A 238 -17.06 14.21 16.76
C SER A 238 -18.47 13.72 17.12
N ASP A 239 -18.58 12.64 17.90
CA ASP A 239 -19.46 12.69 19.08
C ASP A 239 -19.25 11.59 20.13
N ARG A 240 -19.39 12.05 21.38
CA ARG A 240 -19.57 11.38 22.69
C ARG A 240 -18.29 11.15 23.52
N SER A 241 -18.19 11.65 24.76
CA SER A 241 -19.24 12.10 25.69
C SER A 241 -18.72 12.81 26.96
N TYR A 242 -19.47 13.86 27.36
CA TYR A 242 -19.86 14.33 28.71
C TYR A 242 -18.81 14.58 29.83
N LEU A 243 -18.70 15.86 30.25
CA LEU A 243 -19.04 16.32 31.62
C LEU A 243 -19.03 17.88 31.76
N SER A 244 -20.20 18.38 32.17
CA SER A 244 -20.70 19.67 32.72
C SER A 244 -19.80 20.86 33.12
N ASP A 245 -20.35 22.06 32.77
CA ASP A 245 -20.50 23.34 33.51
C ASP A 245 -19.29 24.20 33.98
N ARG A 246 -19.14 25.42 33.39
CA ARG A 246 -19.45 26.73 34.04
C ARG A 246 -19.01 27.98 33.24
N SER A 247 -20.01 28.80 32.90
CA SER A 247 -20.11 30.29 33.03
C SER A 247 -19.14 31.30 32.35
N TYR A 248 -19.75 32.10 31.46
CA TYR A 248 -19.79 33.59 31.38
C TYR A 248 -18.52 34.46 31.15
N ARG A 249 -18.55 35.24 30.04
CA ARG A 249 -18.39 36.73 29.90
C ARG A 249 -17.82 37.08 28.52
N SER A 250 -18.58 37.57 27.54
CA SER A 250 -19.15 38.92 27.32
C SER A 250 -18.30 39.87 26.44
N TYR A 251 -18.85 40.17 25.26
CA TYR A 251 -18.96 41.47 24.55
C TYR A 251 -17.78 42.15 23.81
N ARG A 252 -17.98 42.32 22.48
CA ARG A 252 -17.98 43.57 21.63
C ARG A 252 -17.36 43.26 20.24
N SER A 253 -18.14 43.11 19.15
CA SER A 253 -18.75 44.14 18.26
C SER A 253 -17.71 44.87 17.39
N TYR A 254 -17.79 45.07 16.06
CA TYR A 254 -18.92 45.27 15.12
C TYR A 254 -18.37 45.36 13.66
N ARG A 255 -19.14 44.91 12.66
CA ARG A 255 -19.34 45.46 11.27
C ARG A 255 -18.14 45.54 10.29
N SER A 256 -18.24 45.28 8.97
CA SER A 256 -19.37 45.32 8.03
C SER A 256 -19.04 44.61 6.68
N ASP A 257 -19.94 43.72 6.25
CA ASP A 257 -20.67 43.62 4.97
C ASP A 257 -20.11 43.91 3.55
N ARG A 258 -20.60 43.05 2.64
CA ARG A 258 -20.91 43.15 1.18
C ARG A 258 -19.81 42.83 0.16
N SER A 259 -20.02 42.11 -0.96
CA SER A 259 -21.17 41.34 -1.50
C SER A 259 -20.84 40.76 -2.90
N TYR A 260 -21.22 39.49 -3.13
CA TYR A 260 -21.92 38.92 -4.30
C TYR A 260 -21.30 38.63 -5.69
N ARG A 261 -21.73 37.44 -6.19
CA ARG A 261 -21.99 36.95 -7.58
C ARG A 261 -20.82 36.36 -8.39
N SER A 262 -20.93 35.25 -9.14
CA SER A 262 -21.93 34.17 -9.32
C SER A 262 -21.52 33.25 -10.50
N TYR A 263 -21.94 31.96 -10.48
CA TYR A 263 -22.19 31.04 -11.62
C TYR A 263 -20.99 30.53 -12.47
N ARG A 264 -20.94 29.34 -13.10
CA ARG A 264 -21.69 28.06 -13.12
C ARG A 264 -20.89 27.09 -14.02
N SER A 265 -21.01 25.79 -13.74
CA SER A 265 -21.08 24.62 -14.66
C SER A 265 -19.90 24.16 -15.56
N ASP A 266 -19.48 22.93 -15.25
CA ASP A 266 -19.47 21.71 -16.10
C ASP A 266 -18.28 21.28 -16.98
N ARG A 267 -17.88 20.01 -16.69
CA ARG A 267 -17.43 18.93 -17.59
C ARG A 267 -16.13 19.13 -18.39
N SER A 268 -15.12 18.33 -18.03
CA SER A 268 -14.56 17.34 -18.97
C SER A 268 -13.75 16.27 -18.23
N TYR A 269 -14.21 15.03 -18.40
CA TYR A 269 -13.43 13.81 -18.33
C TYR A 269 -12.25 13.86 -19.31
N LEU A 270 -11.20 13.06 -19.03
CA LEU A 270 -10.04 12.70 -19.87
C LEU A 270 -8.79 13.61 -19.77
N SER A 271 -7.80 13.18 -19.00
CA SER A 271 -6.66 12.47 -19.60
C SER A 271 -5.70 11.90 -18.55
N TYR A 272 -5.55 10.58 -18.60
CA TYR A 272 -4.32 9.87 -18.25
C TYR A 272 -3.13 10.53 -18.97
N ARG A 273 -2.23 11.20 -18.25
CA ARG A 273 -0.77 11.30 -18.51
C ARG A 273 -0.17 12.48 -17.73
N SER A 274 0.44 12.18 -16.60
CA SER A 274 1.76 12.74 -16.22
C SER A 274 2.18 12.24 -14.84
N TYR A 275 2.74 11.02 -14.83
CA TYR A 275 3.74 10.61 -13.84
C TYR A 275 4.99 11.48 -14.04
N ARG A 276 5.20 12.47 -13.17
CA ARG A 276 6.50 13.10 -12.91
C ARG A 276 6.38 14.05 -11.71
N SER A 277 7.10 13.74 -10.63
CA SER A 277 7.86 14.72 -9.82
C SER A 277 7.25 16.13 -9.66
N ASP A 278 6.17 16.28 -8.88
CA ASP A 278 5.59 17.59 -8.55
C ASP A 278 5.26 17.71 -7.04
N ARG A 279 6.11 17.20 -6.15
CA ARG A 279 5.93 17.39 -4.68
C ARG A 279 7.18 17.75 -3.89
N SER A 280 8.03 18.58 -4.47
CA SER A 280 9.10 19.28 -3.74
C SER A 280 9.34 20.66 -4.34
N ASP A 281 9.28 20.78 -5.67
CA ASP A 281 9.35 22.09 -6.33
C ASP A 281 8.15 22.99 -5.98
N ARG A 282 6.98 22.48 -5.58
CA ARG A 282 5.81 23.34 -5.26
C ARG A 282 5.53 23.56 -3.79
N SER A 283 5.94 22.65 -2.89
CA SER A 283 5.66 22.79 -1.46
C SER A 283 6.68 23.70 -0.77
N TYR A 284 7.98 23.54 -1.06
CA TYR A 284 9.00 24.50 -0.63
C TYR A 284 8.75 25.90 -1.20
N LEU A 285 8.16 25.97 -2.39
CA LEU A 285 7.82 27.23 -3.07
C LEU A 285 6.49 27.83 -2.66
N SER A 286 5.48 27.02 -2.31
CA SER A 286 4.28 27.56 -1.68
C SER A 286 4.64 28.14 -0.33
N ASP A 287 5.44 27.41 0.46
CA ASP A 287 5.98 27.89 1.72
C ASP A 287 6.82 29.16 1.47
N LEU A 288 7.66 29.26 0.44
CA LEU A 288 8.41 30.49 0.10
C LEU A 288 7.55 31.64 -0.42
N SER A 289 6.48 31.38 -1.19
CA SER A 289 5.53 32.40 -1.67
C SER A 289 4.59 32.87 -0.58
N ASP A 290 4.47 32.05 0.46
CA ASP A 290 3.72 32.33 1.63
C ASP A 290 4.57 33.05 2.70
N LEU A 291 5.85 32.68 2.78
CA LEU A 291 6.89 33.35 3.55
C LEU A 291 7.32 34.66 2.87
N SER A 292 7.09 34.87 1.56
CA SER A 292 7.48 36.12 0.86
C SER A 292 6.68 37.33 1.31
N ASP A 293 5.51 37.13 1.92
CA ASP A 293 4.76 38.19 2.60
C ASP A 293 5.43 38.61 3.93
N LEU A 294 6.31 37.77 4.49
CA LEU A 294 6.96 37.92 5.80
C LEU A 294 8.49 38.13 5.72
N LEU A 295 9.15 37.62 4.68
CA LEU A 295 10.58 37.73 4.42
C LEU A 295 10.84 38.90 3.47
N ASP A 296 11.59 39.89 3.93
CA ASP A 296 12.09 40.95 3.06
C ASP A 296 12.94 40.35 1.92
N LEU A 297 12.69 40.79 0.68
CA LEU A 297 13.42 40.40 -0.54
C LEU A 297 14.94 40.59 -0.39
N SER A 298 15.36 41.47 0.53
CA SER A 298 16.76 41.67 0.92
C SER A 298 17.43 40.41 1.49
N TYR A 299 16.70 39.59 2.25
CA TYR A 299 17.22 38.35 2.83
C TYR A 299 17.50 37.28 1.78
N LEU A 300 16.58 37.10 0.82
CA LEU A 300 16.72 36.11 -0.26
C LEU A 300 17.93 36.42 -1.16
N SER A 301 18.08 37.68 -1.58
CA SER A 301 19.21 38.14 -2.38
C SER A 301 20.55 37.98 -1.64
N SER A 302 20.58 38.34 -0.35
CA SER A 302 21.79 38.22 0.48
C SER A 302 22.17 36.77 0.76
N TYR A 303 21.18 35.89 0.92
CA TYR A 303 21.40 34.46 1.09
C TYR A 303 21.95 33.81 -0.18
N GLU A 304 21.40 34.15 -1.36
CA GLU A 304 21.92 33.68 -2.65
C GLU A 304 23.41 34.02 -2.80
N HIS A 305 23.78 35.28 -2.49
CA HIS A 305 25.17 35.71 -2.50
C HIS A 305 26.05 34.94 -1.49
N TYR A 306 25.56 34.74 -0.26
CA TYR A 306 26.24 33.94 0.77
C TYR A 306 26.47 32.50 0.31
N TYR A 307 25.45 31.85 -0.26
CA TYR A 307 25.52 30.46 -0.72
C TYR A 307 26.52 30.29 -1.87
N HIS A 308 26.49 31.19 -2.86
CA HIS A 308 27.42 31.16 -3.98
C HIS A 308 28.88 31.38 -3.54
N THR A 309 29.11 32.22 -2.54
CA THR A 309 30.46 32.53 -2.07
C THR A 309 31.03 31.42 -1.17
N ASN A 310 30.21 30.90 -0.25
CA ASN A 310 30.67 30.03 0.83
C ASN A 310 30.40 28.54 0.63
N GLN A 311 29.31 28.16 -0.04
CA GLN A 311 28.86 26.76 -0.15
C GLN A 311 29.10 26.17 -1.55
N HIS A 312 28.78 26.93 -2.60
CA HIS A 312 28.87 26.45 -3.99
C HIS A 312 30.27 25.95 -4.38
N ASN A 313 31.32 26.62 -3.90
CA ASN A 313 32.71 26.27 -4.22
C ASN A 313 33.22 25.03 -3.48
N LEU A 314 32.54 24.59 -2.42
CA LEU A 314 32.88 23.38 -1.66
C LEU A 314 32.36 22.10 -2.33
N ILE A 315 31.35 22.23 -3.19
CA ILE A 315 30.72 21.09 -3.88
C ILE A 315 31.64 20.60 -4.99
N ASN A 316 32.02 19.32 -4.90
CA ASN A 316 32.84 18.71 -5.93
C ASN A 316 32.03 18.47 -7.22
N LYS A 317 32.33 19.25 -8.26
CA LYS A 317 31.67 19.13 -9.57
C LYS A 317 31.86 17.75 -10.22
N SER A 318 33.01 17.11 -10.01
CA SER A 318 33.27 15.78 -10.58
C SER A 318 32.34 14.71 -10.00
N GLN A 319 31.91 14.88 -8.74
CA GLN A 319 30.95 13.98 -8.10
C GLN A 319 29.55 14.12 -8.70
N LEU A 320 29.12 15.34 -9.01
CA LEU A 320 27.83 15.57 -9.68
C LEU A 320 27.82 15.01 -11.11
N GLU A 321 28.91 15.18 -11.85
CA GLU A 321 29.08 14.63 -13.20
C GLU A 321 29.02 13.09 -13.21
N LYS A 322 29.62 12.43 -12.21
CA LYS A 322 29.57 10.97 -12.04
C LYS A 322 28.14 10.42 -12.02
N TYR A 323 27.22 11.14 -11.38
CA TYR A 323 25.81 10.74 -11.28
C TYR A 323 24.92 11.35 -12.38
N ALA A 324 25.53 11.96 -13.41
CA ALA A 324 24.84 12.69 -14.47
C ALA A 324 23.85 13.75 -13.94
N VAL A 325 24.19 14.36 -12.80
CA VAL A 325 23.43 15.45 -12.20
C VAL A 325 24.04 16.76 -12.69
N PRO A 326 23.37 17.50 -13.59
CA PRO A 326 23.92 18.73 -14.09
C PRO A 326 23.82 19.82 -13.02
N LEU A 327 24.87 20.64 -12.89
CA LEU A 327 24.85 21.88 -12.12
C LEU A 327 23.88 22.88 -12.77
N ARG A 328 22.59 22.71 -12.47
CA ARG A 328 21.51 23.56 -12.97
C ARG A 328 20.93 24.38 -11.84
N TYR A 329 20.65 25.63 -12.18
CA TYR A 329 19.90 26.55 -11.35
C TYR A 329 18.53 26.74 -11.98
N ASN A 330 17.49 26.64 -11.16
CA ASN A 330 16.15 27.03 -11.56
C ASN A 330 15.92 28.47 -11.09
N SER A 331 15.47 29.35 -11.97
CA SER A 331 14.98 30.66 -11.59
C SER A 331 13.52 30.55 -11.15
N ILE A 332 13.25 30.83 -9.89
CA ILE A 332 11.91 30.93 -9.33
C ILE A 332 11.53 32.40 -9.33
N LYS A 333 10.38 32.74 -9.91
CA LYS A 333 9.82 34.10 -9.85
C LYS A 333 8.86 34.20 -8.68
N ILE A 334 9.15 35.11 -7.76
CA ILE A 334 8.27 35.51 -6.67
C ILE A 334 8.01 37.01 -6.87
N ASP A 335 6.81 37.36 -7.29
CA ASP A 335 6.42 38.72 -7.69
C ASP A 335 7.40 39.39 -8.67
N THR A 336 8.15 40.41 -8.20
CA THR A 336 9.15 41.15 -8.97
C THR A 336 10.56 40.57 -8.89
N PHE A 337 10.78 39.57 -8.03
CA PHE A 337 12.09 38.99 -7.74
C PHE A 337 12.29 37.62 -8.41
N THR A 338 13.52 37.35 -8.82
CA THR A 338 13.94 36.05 -9.36
C THR A 338 14.98 35.43 -8.43
N LEU A 339 14.62 34.36 -7.73
CA LEU A 339 15.53 33.57 -6.91
C LEU A 339 16.19 32.48 -7.76
N THR A 340 17.51 32.28 -7.67
CA THR A 340 18.18 31.16 -8.34
C THR A 340 18.50 30.01 -7.38
N ALA A 341 17.76 28.90 -7.51
CA ALA A 341 17.91 27.73 -6.65
C ALA A 341 18.70 26.58 -7.32
N PRO A 342 19.69 25.96 -6.65
CA PRO A 342 20.46 24.85 -7.16
C PRO A 342 19.63 23.58 -7.18
N ARG A 343 19.23 23.13 -8.37
CA ARG A 343 18.40 21.94 -8.54
C ARG A 343 19.11 20.64 -8.15
N PHE A 344 20.43 20.60 -8.31
CA PHE A 344 21.23 19.41 -8.04
C PHE A 344 21.22 19.00 -6.56
N VAL A 345 20.99 19.96 -5.65
CA VAL A 345 20.95 19.73 -4.20
C VAL A 345 19.82 18.76 -3.86
N TYR A 346 18.60 19.07 -4.31
CA TYR A 346 17.43 18.22 -4.09
C TYR A 346 17.58 16.85 -4.76
N GLN A 347 18.13 16.81 -5.97
CA GLN A 347 18.35 15.55 -6.68
C GLN A 347 19.30 14.61 -5.93
N MET A 348 20.41 15.14 -5.40
CA MET A 348 21.34 14.34 -4.61
C MET A 348 20.79 13.99 -3.23
N GLU A 349 20.05 14.91 -2.58
CA GLU A 349 19.40 14.62 -1.29
C GLU A 349 18.38 13.49 -1.43
N ASP A 350 17.49 13.58 -2.41
CA ASP A 350 16.48 12.56 -2.69
C ASP A 350 17.14 11.22 -3.03
N ALA A 351 18.25 11.22 -3.78
CA ALA A 351 18.99 10.00 -4.06
C ALA A 351 19.57 9.36 -2.79
N ILE A 352 20.19 10.15 -1.90
CA ILE A 352 20.74 9.63 -0.64
C ILE A 352 19.63 9.10 0.27
N ARG A 353 18.54 9.86 0.41
CA ARG A 353 17.36 9.43 1.18
C ARG A 353 16.76 8.15 0.60
N SER A 354 16.69 8.02 -0.73
CA SER A 354 16.25 6.82 -1.42
C SER A 354 17.15 5.60 -1.13
N VAL A 355 18.48 5.78 -1.12
CA VAL A 355 19.45 4.74 -0.73
C VAL A 355 19.26 4.32 0.73
N ARG A 356 19.20 5.29 1.66
CA ARG A 356 18.96 5.03 3.09
C ARG A 356 17.64 4.30 3.29
N HIS A 357 16.60 4.72 2.57
CA HIS A 357 15.30 4.10 2.64
C HIS A 357 15.36 2.63 2.20
N ALA A 358 16.00 2.35 1.06
CA ALA A 358 16.20 1.00 0.57
C ALA A 358 16.95 0.13 1.58
N ARG A 359 18.04 0.65 2.17
CA ARG A 359 18.84 -0.05 3.18
C ARG A 359 18.04 -0.34 4.43
N GLN A 360 17.31 0.64 4.95
CA GLN A 360 16.47 0.47 6.13
C GLN A 360 15.37 -0.58 5.89
N TYR A 361 14.71 -0.56 4.73
CA TYR A 361 13.68 -1.54 4.38
C TYR A 361 14.21 -2.98 4.43
N LEU A 362 15.45 -3.18 3.93
CA LEU A 362 16.11 -4.47 3.93
C LEU A 362 16.62 -4.87 5.33
N ALA A 363 17.20 -3.93 6.07
CA ALA A 363 17.75 -4.16 7.41
C ALA A 363 16.68 -4.48 8.46
N GLU A 364 15.52 -3.80 8.39
CA GLU A 364 14.39 -4.03 9.30
C GLU A 364 13.50 -5.22 8.90
N TRP A 365 13.88 -5.96 7.85
CA TRP A 365 13.15 -7.14 7.38
C TRP A 365 11.66 -6.89 7.10
N ILE A 366 11.34 -5.70 6.57
CA ILE A 366 9.95 -5.22 6.43
C ILE A 366 9.13 -6.12 5.51
N ILE A 367 9.77 -6.71 4.50
CA ILE A 367 9.14 -7.69 3.62
C ILE A 367 8.52 -8.88 4.38
N PHE A 368 9.09 -9.28 5.52
CA PHE A 368 8.54 -10.35 6.35
C PHE A 368 7.25 -9.94 7.05
N ARG A 369 7.05 -8.65 7.36
CA ARG A 369 5.77 -8.16 7.88
C ARG A 369 4.66 -8.34 6.85
N HIS A 370 4.96 -8.06 5.58
CA HIS A 370 4.04 -8.29 4.48
C HIS A 370 3.80 -9.79 4.23
N ALA A 371 4.86 -10.60 4.20
CA ALA A 371 4.75 -12.05 4.07
C ALA A 371 3.87 -12.64 5.19
N ARG A 372 4.06 -12.18 6.44
CA ARG A 372 3.22 -12.57 7.58
C ARG A 372 1.77 -12.14 7.41
N ALA A 373 1.51 -10.92 6.96
CA ALA A 373 0.14 -10.46 6.68
C ALA A 373 -0.54 -11.32 5.61
N SER A 374 0.19 -11.73 4.57
CA SER A 374 -0.34 -12.58 3.51
C SER A 374 -0.80 -13.97 4.00
N LEU A 375 -0.18 -14.51 5.07
CA LEU A 375 -0.54 -15.81 5.66
C LEU A 375 -2.01 -15.85 6.11
N LEU A 376 -2.57 -14.71 6.53
CA LEU A 376 -3.93 -14.60 7.05
C LEU A 376 -4.99 -14.89 5.97
N TYR A 377 -4.64 -14.71 4.69
CA TYR A 377 -5.55 -14.85 3.55
C TYR A 377 -5.41 -16.19 2.82
N LEU A 378 -4.31 -16.91 3.05
CA LEU A 378 -4.03 -18.15 2.33
C LEU A 378 -5.07 -19.26 2.52
N PRO A 379 -5.65 -19.49 3.72
CA PRO A 379 -6.66 -20.53 3.88
C PRO A 379 -7.89 -20.26 3.01
N LEU A 380 -8.25 -18.98 2.86
CA LEU A 380 -9.36 -18.55 2.02
C LEU A 380 -9.07 -18.85 0.54
N LEU A 381 -7.92 -18.40 0.05
CA LEU A 381 -7.48 -18.65 -1.33
C LEU A 381 -7.35 -20.15 -1.65
N ALA A 382 -6.82 -20.94 -0.71
CA ALA A 382 -6.73 -22.38 -0.82
C ALA A 382 -8.11 -23.04 -0.93
N CYS A 383 -9.10 -22.58 -0.14
CA CYS A 383 -10.48 -23.06 -0.24
C CYS A 383 -11.11 -22.73 -1.59
N LEU A 384 -10.84 -21.56 -2.15
CA LEU A 384 -11.35 -21.17 -3.47
C LEU A 384 -10.81 -22.05 -4.60
N ILE A 385 -9.50 -22.37 -4.61
CA ILE A 385 -8.96 -23.34 -5.58
C ILE A 385 -9.50 -24.75 -5.33
N PHE A 386 -9.64 -25.14 -4.06
CA PHE A 386 -10.25 -26.42 -3.71
C PHE A 386 -11.69 -26.54 -4.19
N ALA A 387 -12.43 -25.43 -4.26
CA ALA A 387 -13.78 -25.41 -4.79
C ALA A 387 -13.84 -25.60 -6.32
N ALA A 388 -12.75 -25.29 -7.04
CA ALA A 388 -12.75 -25.28 -8.51
C ALA A 388 -13.28 -26.58 -9.15
N PRO A 389 -12.89 -27.81 -8.74
CA PRO A 389 -13.43 -29.05 -9.28
C PRO A 389 -14.93 -29.27 -9.06
N PHE A 390 -15.54 -28.56 -8.10
CA PHE A 390 -16.95 -28.69 -7.72
C PHE A 390 -17.82 -27.60 -8.35
N MET A 391 -17.22 -26.66 -9.08
CA MET A 391 -17.93 -25.54 -9.68
C MET A 391 -18.89 -26.01 -10.77
N ALA A 392 -20.12 -25.53 -10.71
CA ALA A 392 -21.15 -25.77 -11.70
C ALA A 392 -21.81 -24.45 -12.08
N PHE A 393 -21.88 -24.16 -13.38
CA PHE A 393 -22.30 -22.84 -13.87
C PHE A 393 -23.69 -22.42 -13.39
N ARG A 394 -24.70 -23.30 -13.49
CA ARG A 394 -26.07 -22.98 -13.08
C ARG A 394 -26.18 -22.72 -11.56
N PRO A 395 -25.73 -23.63 -10.67
CA PRO A 395 -25.73 -23.36 -9.23
C PRO A 395 -24.92 -22.12 -8.83
N ALA A 396 -23.78 -21.87 -9.48
CA ALA A 396 -22.97 -20.68 -9.25
C ALA A 396 -23.76 -19.40 -9.55
N LEU A 397 -24.38 -19.33 -10.74
CA LEU A 397 -25.17 -18.16 -11.15
C LEU A 397 -26.36 -17.94 -10.21
N THR A 398 -27.03 -19.02 -9.78
CA THR A 398 -28.12 -18.89 -8.80
C THR A 398 -27.63 -18.41 -7.44
N ALA A 399 -26.47 -18.88 -6.96
CA ALA A 399 -25.90 -18.45 -5.69
C ALA A 399 -25.49 -16.96 -5.72
N ILE A 400 -24.90 -16.53 -6.84
CA ILE A 400 -24.56 -15.12 -7.07
C ILE A 400 -25.82 -14.27 -7.14
N GLY A 401 -26.84 -14.70 -7.90
CA GLY A 401 -28.12 -14.00 -7.98
C GLY A 401 -28.81 -13.87 -6.62
N THR A 402 -28.78 -14.93 -5.79
CA THR A 402 -29.31 -14.86 -4.42
C THR A 402 -28.50 -13.95 -3.52
N ALA A 403 -27.18 -13.88 -3.69
CA ALA A 403 -26.33 -12.95 -2.94
C ALA A 403 -26.65 -11.50 -3.29
N ILE A 404 -26.76 -11.18 -4.59
CA ILE A 404 -27.11 -9.83 -5.08
C ILE A 404 -28.51 -9.43 -4.62
N ALA A 405 -29.50 -10.32 -4.78
CA ALA A 405 -30.87 -10.04 -4.36
C ALA A 405 -30.98 -9.86 -2.84
N GLY A 406 -30.27 -10.68 -2.07
CA GLY A 406 -30.20 -10.56 -0.62
C GLY A 406 -29.57 -9.23 -0.18
N TRP A 407 -28.48 -8.84 -0.82
CA TRP A 407 -27.84 -7.55 -0.57
C TRP A 407 -28.75 -6.37 -0.92
N MET A 408 -29.38 -6.37 -2.10
CA MET A 408 -30.34 -5.33 -2.52
C MET A 408 -31.55 -5.20 -1.59
N LEU A 409 -32.09 -6.33 -1.13
CA LEU A 409 -33.20 -6.33 -0.17
C LEU A 409 -32.78 -5.72 1.17
N LEU A 410 -31.58 -6.07 1.63
CA LEU A 410 -31.04 -5.59 2.89
C LEU A 410 -30.78 -4.08 2.85
N THR A 411 -30.15 -3.59 1.78
CA THR A 411 -29.92 -2.15 1.58
C THR A 411 -31.24 -1.39 1.49
N PHE A 412 -32.24 -1.92 0.77
CA PHE A 412 -33.57 -1.31 0.67
C PHE A 412 -34.27 -1.21 2.03
N VAL A 413 -34.22 -2.27 2.85
CA VAL A 413 -34.83 -2.27 4.19
C VAL A 413 -34.16 -1.25 5.12
N LEU A 414 -32.85 -1.06 5.00
CA LEU A 414 -32.09 -0.10 5.80
C LEU A 414 -32.39 1.35 5.39
N GLU A 415 -32.48 1.60 4.09
CA GLU A 415 -32.77 2.93 3.53
C GLU A 415 -34.20 3.37 3.85
N VAL A 416 -35.19 2.48 3.69
CA VAL A 416 -36.63 2.79 3.90
C VAL A 416 -36.97 3.06 5.37
N LYS A 417 -36.23 2.50 6.32
CA LYS A 417 -36.55 2.62 7.75
C LYS A 417 -35.85 3.78 8.47
N GLU A 418 -35.03 4.59 7.78
CA GLU A 418 -34.22 5.67 8.38
C GLU A 418 -33.47 5.22 9.67
N LEU A 419 -33.11 3.94 9.75
CA LEU A 419 -32.60 3.33 10.99
C LEU A 419 -31.14 3.69 11.28
N ASP A 420 -30.43 4.36 10.38
CA ASP A 420 -29.01 4.67 10.53
C ASP A 420 -28.58 5.99 9.87
N PRO A 421 -28.79 7.14 10.53
CA PRO A 421 -28.32 8.43 10.05
C PRO A 421 -26.80 8.62 10.16
N SER A 422 -26.06 7.70 10.81
CA SER A 422 -24.59 7.77 10.98
C SER A 422 -23.81 6.76 10.12
N GLY A 423 -24.48 5.83 9.42
CA GLY A 423 -23.84 4.81 8.56
C GLY A 423 -23.12 3.67 9.29
N ALA A 424 -23.12 3.67 10.62
CA ALA A 424 -22.42 2.69 11.45
C ALA A 424 -23.13 1.33 11.47
N PHE A 425 -24.46 1.33 11.52
CA PHE A 425 -25.28 0.12 11.50
C PHE A 425 -25.29 -0.55 10.12
N VAL A 426 -25.20 0.23 9.04
CA VAL A 426 -25.01 -0.27 7.66
C VAL A 426 -23.68 -1.04 7.56
N ASN A 427 -22.61 -0.56 8.19
CA ASN A 427 -21.31 -1.27 8.21
C ASN A 427 -21.39 -2.60 8.97
N ASP A 428 -21.99 -2.62 10.17
CA ASP A 428 -22.17 -3.86 10.95
C ASP A 428 -23.05 -4.89 10.23
N ILE A 429 -24.08 -4.43 9.54
CA ILE A 429 -24.97 -5.31 8.76
C ILE A 429 -24.30 -5.79 7.48
N ASN A 430 -23.52 -4.97 6.79
CA ASN A 430 -22.73 -5.42 5.66
C ASN A 430 -21.77 -6.54 6.09
N ILE A 431 -21.07 -6.39 7.21
CA ILE A 431 -20.20 -7.43 7.81
C ILE A 431 -20.98 -8.73 8.08
N LEU A 432 -22.18 -8.63 8.65
CA LEU A 432 -23.02 -9.78 8.96
C LEU A 432 -23.59 -10.44 7.67
N SER A 433 -23.97 -9.64 6.68
CA SER A 433 -24.60 -10.07 5.43
C SER A 433 -23.70 -10.97 4.58
N PHE A 434 -22.40 -10.69 4.55
CA PHE A 434 -21.45 -11.51 3.79
C PHE A 434 -21.02 -12.76 4.55
N ALA A 435 -21.18 -12.82 5.88
CA ALA A 435 -21.02 -14.05 6.68
C ALA A 435 -22.28 -14.94 6.68
N LEU A 436 -23.46 -14.35 6.45
CA LEU A 436 -24.74 -15.08 6.35
C LEU A 436 -24.79 -16.03 5.15
N LEU A 437 -24.24 -15.63 3.99
CA LEU A 437 -24.15 -16.48 2.80
C LEU A 437 -23.39 -17.80 3.04
N PRO A 438 -22.13 -17.78 3.52
CA PRO A 438 -21.42 -19.02 3.80
C PRO A 438 -22.03 -19.78 4.96
N LEU A 439 -22.58 -19.11 5.98
CA LEU A 439 -23.25 -19.78 7.10
C LEU A 439 -24.50 -20.55 6.64
N THR A 440 -25.35 -19.93 5.82
CA THR A 440 -26.55 -20.57 5.26
C THR A 440 -26.18 -21.75 4.37
N GLY A 441 -25.15 -21.60 3.52
CA GLY A 441 -24.60 -22.69 2.73
C GLY A 441 -24.11 -23.86 3.60
N LEU A 442 -23.42 -23.57 4.71
CA LEU A 442 -22.94 -24.60 5.63
C LEU A 442 -24.08 -25.37 6.30
N LEU A 443 -25.09 -24.67 6.81
CA LEU A 443 -26.28 -25.29 7.42
C LEU A 443 -27.01 -26.19 6.40
N MET A 444 -27.11 -25.74 5.15
CA MET A 444 -27.70 -26.54 4.08
C MET A 444 -26.87 -27.78 3.71
N LEU A 445 -25.54 -27.76 3.87
CA LEU A 445 -24.68 -28.93 3.69
C LEU A 445 -24.73 -29.89 4.88
N LEU A 446 -24.95 -29.40 6.10
CA LEU A 446 -25.08 -30.26 7.27
C LEU A 446 -26.30 -31.19 7.17
N TYR A 447 -27.42 -30.72 6.62
CA TYR A 447 -28.63 -31.54 6.45
C TYR A 447 -28.41 -32.85 5.66
N PRO A 448 -27.85 -32.85 4.44
CA PRO A 448 -27.51 -34.09 3.71
C PRO A 448 -26.43 -34.92 4.40
N ALA A 449 -25.50 -34.29 5.13
CA ALA A 449 -24.51 -35.02 5.91
C ALA A 449 -25.14 -35.82 7.07
N PHE A 450 -26.10 -35.23 7.79
CA PHE A 450 -26.86 -35.90 8.86
C PHE A 450 -27.82 -36.96 8.33
N THR A 451 -28.53 -36.67 7.24
CA THR A 451 -29.49 -37.61 6.65
C THR A 451 -28.85 -38.72 5.82
N GLN A 452 -27.52 -38.68 5.65
CA GLN A 452 -26.71 -39.63 4.87
C GLN A 452 -27.22 -39.87 3.44
N LYS A 453 -27.88 -38.86 2.84
CA LYS A 453 -28.44 -38.91 1.49
C LYS A 453 -28.11 -37.62 0.76
N GLN A 454 -27.71 -37.71 -0.51
CA GLN A 454 -27.49 -36.51 -1.31
C GLN A 454 -28.81 -35.79 -1.60
N SER A 455 -28.79 -34.46 -1.44
CA SER A 455 -29.89 -33.57 -1.81
C SER A 455 -29.59 -32.90 -3.15
N ARG A 456 -30.64 -32.54 -3.90
CA ARG A 456 -30.51 -31.72 -5.13
C ARG A 456 -29.89 -30.34 -4.88
N TYR A 457 -29.94 -29.86 -3.63
CA TYR A 457 -29.45 -28.54 -3.23
C TYR A 457 -27.99 -28.51 -2.80
N VAL A 458 -27.29 -29.65 -2.75
CA VAL A 458 -25.88 -29.73 -2.29
C VAL A 458 -24.97 -28.81 -3.11
N ALA A 459 -25.13 -28.81 -4.43
CA ALA A 459 -24.34 -27.94 -5.30
C ALA A 459 -24.61 -26.46 -4.99
N PHE A 460 -25.88 -26.06 -4.90
CA PHE A 460 -26.26 -24.68 -4.56
C PHE A 460 -25.70 -24.24 -3.20
N ALA A 461 -25.86 -25.08 -2.17
CA ALA A 461 -25.35 -24.82 -0.82
C ALA A 461 -23.83 -24.61 -0.79
N PHE A 462 -23.08 -25.44 -1.52
CA PHE A 462 -21.63 -25.26 -1.64
C PHE A 462 -21.26 -23.96 -2.36
N HIS A 463 -22.01 -23.58 -3.40
CA HIS A 463 -21.76 -22.31 -4.11
C HIS A 463 -22.09 -21.08 -3.25
N LEU A 464 -23.03 -21.15 -2.30
CA LEU A 464 -23.23 -20.07 -1.31
C LEU A 464 -21.97 -19.85 -0.45
N ILE A 465 -21.30 -20.93 -0.04
CA ILE A 465 -20.03 -20.86 0.69
C ILE A 465 -18.94 -20.24 -0.17
N VAL A 466 -18.80 -20.71 -1.42
CA VAL A 466 -17.79 -20.21 -2.36
C VAL A 466 -18.01 -18.73 -2.68
N THR A 467 -19.26 -18.31 -2.91
CA THR A 467 -19.60 -16.90 -3.13
C THR A 467 -19.26 -16.05 -1.92
N GLY A 468 -19.58 -16.51 -0.70
CA GLY A 468 -19.19 -15.83 0.53
C GLY A 468 -17.69 -15.65 0.67
N LEU A 469 -16.92 -16.72 0.45
CA LEU A 469 -15.45 -16.67 0.41
C LEU A 469 -14.94 -15.66 -0.63
N PHE A 470 -15.47 -15.72 -1.86
CA PHE A 470 -15.08 -14.83 -2.95
C PHE A 470 -15.34 -13.36 -2.61
N VAL A 471 -16.50 -13.04 -2.03
CA VAL A 471 -16.85 -11.67 -1.65
C VAL A 471 -15.87 -11.15 -0.59
N VAL A 472 -15.51 -11.95 0.42
CA VAL A 472 -14.51 -11.52 1.42
C VAL A 472 -13.15 -11.20 0.79
N VAL A 473 -12.70 -12.00 -0.18
CA VAL A 473 -11.45 -11.69 -0.92
C VAL A 473 -11.61 -10.46 -1.80
N PHE A 474 -12.73 -10.34 -2.50
CA PHE A 474 -12.98 -9.26 -3.44
C PHE A 474 -13.10 -7.91 -2.74
N SER A 475 -13.82 -7.84 -1.61
CA SER A 475 -13.91 -6.65 -0.77
C SER A 475 -12.51 -6.18 -0.34
N PHE A 476 -11.65 -7.10 0.10
CA PHE A 476 -10.27 -6.76 0.45
C PHE A 476 -9.44 -6.22 -0.73
N VAL A 477 -9.60 -6.80 -1.93
CA VAL A 477 -8.87 -6.34 -3.13
C VAL A 477 -9.33 -4.94 -3.56
N LEU A 478 -10.62 -4.62 -3.43
CA LEU A 478 -11.15 -3.30 -3.76
C LEU A 478 -10.84 -2.23 -2.71
N ASP A 479 -10.63 -2.62 -1.45
CA ASP A 479 -10.32 -1.72 -0.32
C ASP A 479 -8.86 -1.19 -0.35
N LEU A 480 -8.11 -1.44 -1.44
CA LEU A 480 -6.76 -0.89 -1.64
C LEU A 480 -6.76 0.62 -2.00
N GLU A 481 -7.92 1.23 -2.26
CA GLU A 481 -8.03 2.60 -2.78
C GLU A 481 -8.58 3.69 -1.85
N ASP A 482 -9.32 3.44 -0.76
CA ASP A 482 -9.74 4.56 0.12
C ASP A 482 -10.21 4.16 1.54
N THR A 483 -9.80 4.95 2.52
CA THR A 483 -10.15 4.83 3.95
C THR A 483 -11.60 5.20 4.20
N ASP A 484 -12.43 4.24 4.65
CA ASP A 484 -13.58 4.38 5.57
C ASP A 484 -14.56 3.18 5.48
N PHE A 485 -14.43 2.35 4.44
CA PHE A 485 -15.23 1.12 4.25
C PHE A 485 -14.46 -0.18 4.55
N ALA A 486 -13.62 -0.15 5.60
CA ALA A 486 -12.77 -1.27 5.99
C ALA A 486 -13.58 -2.42 6.64
N ILE A 487 -14.35 -3.13 5.84
CA ILE A 487 -15.06 -4.35 6.23
C ILE A 487 -14.12 -5.51 5.89
N TYR A 488 -13.61 -6.21 6.93
CA TYR A 488 -12.65 -7.34 6.90
C TYR A 488 -11.16 -6.97 6.98
N LYS A 489 -10.79 -6.19 7.99
CA LYS A 489 -9.41 -6.29 8.49
C LYS A 489 -9.23 -7.71 9.06
N PRO A 490 -8.03 -8.32 8.96
CA PRO A 490 -7.79 -9.68 9.47
C PRO A 490 -7.72 -9.75 11.01
N VAL A 491 -8.46 -8.86 11.67
CA VAL A 491 -8.72 -8.77 13.10
C VAL A 491 -10.19 -9.11 13.40
N ASP A 492 -11.06 -9.09 12.40
CA ASP A 492 -12.50 -9.34 12.56
C ASP A 492 -12.80 -10.83 12.72
N ILE A 493 -13.65 -11.16 13.70
CA ILE A 493 -14.13 -12.53 13.94
C ILE A 493 -14.82 -13.09 12.68
N ALA A 494 -15.54 -12.24 11.95
CA ALA A 494 -16.22 -12.63 10.71
C ALA A 494 -15.23 -13.08 9.62
N PHE A 495 -14.06 -12.45 9.50
CA PHE A 495 -13.02 -12.85 8.54
C PHE A 495 -12.54 -14.28 8.81
N PHE A 496 -12.18 -14.60 10.06
CA PHE A 496 -11.77 -15.95 10.44
C PHE A 496 -12.92 -16.96 10.42
N GLY A 497 -14.13 -16.53 10.77
CA GLY A 497 -15.35 -17.34 10.73
C GLY A 497 -15.66 -17.83 9.31
N VAL A 498 -15.60 -16.95 8.32
CA VAL A 498 -15.82 -17.33 6.90
C VAL A 498 -14.76 -18.32 6.41
N GLN A 499 -13.49 -18.19 6.83
CA GLN A 499 -12.45 -19.16 6.51
C GLN A 499 -12.73 -20.53 7.12
N ALA A 500 -13.12 -20.58 8.40
CA ALA A 500 -13.48 -21.82 9.07
C ALA A 500 -14.67 -22.50 8.39
N ILE A 501 -15.69 -21.72 8.00
CA ILE A 501 -16.84 -22.21 7.23
C ILE A 501 -16.40 -22.75 5.86
N GLY A 502 -15.47 -22.07 5.17
CA GLY A 502 -14.89 -22.53 3.91
C GLY A 502 -14.22 -23.89 4.02
N VAL A 503 -13.37 -24.08 5.03
CA VAL A 503 -12.70 -25.36 5.31
C VAL A 503 -13.71 -26.46 5.66
N ALA A 504 -14.69 -26.14 6.52
CA ALA A 504 -15.76 -27.08 6.87
C ALA A 504 -16.59 -27.47 5.65
N GLY A 505 -16.94 -26.50 4.79
CA GLY A 505 -17.64 -26.69 3.54
C GLY A 505 -16.87 -27.58 2.56
N ALA A 506 -15.56 -27.39 2.43
CA ALA A 506 -14.68 -28.24 1.62
C ALA A 506 -14.70 -29.71 2.08
N ILE A 507 -14.61 -29.93 3.40
CA ILE A 507 -14.64 -31.27 4.01
C ILE A 507 -16.03 -31.91 3.82
N LEU A 508 -17.10 -31.17 4.12
CA LEU A 508 -18.48 -31.64 4.00
C LEU A 508 -18.85 -31.96 2.56
N MET A 509 -18.47 -31.11 1.60
CA MET A 509 -18.76 -31.34 0.19
C MET A 509 -18.15 -32.64 -0.31
N ALA A 510 -16.87 -32.88 -0.01
CA ALA A 510 -16.20 -34.11 -0.36
C ALA A 510 -16.82 -35.34 0.35
N TYR A 511 -17.24 -35.21 1.61
CA TYR A 511 -17.95 -36.29 2.30
C TYR A 511 -19.30 -36.60 1.64
N ILE A 512 -20.12 -35.58 1.37
CA ILE A 512 -21.47 -35.73 0.81
C ILE A 512 -21.42 -36.34 -0.59
N GLN A 513 -20.38 -36.06 -1.38
CA GLN A 513 -20.22 -36.67 -2.70
C GLN A 513 -20.13 -38.20 -2.68
N LYS A 514 -19.75 -38.82 -1.57
CA LYS A 514 -19.77 -40.28 -1.40
C LYS A 514 -21.16 -40.86 -1.12
N LEU A 515 -22.07 -40.03 -0.61
CA LEU A 515 -23.38 -40.51 -0.16
C LEU A 515 -24.23 -40.96 -1.36
N PRO A 516 -25.13 -41.94 -1.17
CA PRO A 516 -26.03 -42.37 -2.22
C PRO A 516 -26.94 -41.21 -2.66
N LYS A 517 -27.19 -41.14 -3.97
CA LYS A 517 -28.17 -40.21 -4.55
C LYS A 517 -29.56 -40.55 -4.05
N ARG A 518 -30.28 -39.56 -3.51
CA ARG A 518 -31.70 -39.70 -3.23
C ARG A 518 -32.40 -39.87 -4.59
N ARG A 519 -33.00 -41.04 -4.82
CA ARG A 519 -33.78 -41.35 -6.03
C ARG A 519 -34.95 -40.39 -6.17
#